data_AF-A0A7X4RW43-F1
#
_entry.id   AF-A0A7X4RW43-F1
#
_cell.length_a   1.000
_cell.length_b   1.000
_cell.length_c   1.000
_cell.angle_alpha   90.00
_cell.angle_beta   90.00
_cell.angle_gamma   90.00
#
_symmetry.space_group_name_H-M   'P 1'
#
loop_
_entity.id
_entity.type
_entity.pdbx_description
1 polymer ?
#
loop_
_entity_poly.entity_id
_entity_poly.type
_entity_poly.pdbx_seq_one_letter_code
_entity_poly.pdbx_strand_id
1 'polypeptide(L)'
;MFSTIKFVIITNVIIYLAVFAEETLLGVLSLHHVVDYAFITLVISWGSAALLHMSLPFQSSKKGKVSLLKRDEVMNAKKNVLEAQKEESTSTMATIIKLAWAGVPSLIFVLIYHFLF
;
A
#
# COMPACT_ATOMS: atom_id res chain seq x y z
N MET A 1 -13.76 11.22 2.44
CA MET A 1 -14.38 10.25 1.50
C MET A 1 -14.09 10.57 0.04
N PHE A 2 -14.40 11.78 -0.47
CA PHE A 2 -14.11 12.15 -1.88
C PHE A 2 -12.63 11.97 -2.30
N SER A 3 -11.67 12.28 -1.42
CA SER A 3 -10.24 12.06 -1.69
C SER A 3 -9.89 10.58 -1.86
N THR A 4 -10.52 9.69 -1.08
CA THR A 4 -10.32 8.25 -1.17
C THR A 4 -10.89 7.69 -2.47
N ILE A 5 -12.10 8.10 -2.86
CA ILE A 5 -12.73 7.65 -4.11
C ILE A 5 -11.87 8.05 -5.32
N LYS A 6 -11.40 9.31 -5.36
CA LYS A 6 -10.49 9.76 -6.43
C LYS A 6 -9.20 8.95 -6.47
N PHE A 7 -8.60 8.66 -5.31
CA PHE A 7 -7.42 7.81 -5.22
C PHE A 7 -7.70 6.41 -5.78
N VAL A 8 -8.79 5.77 -5.37
CA VAL A 8 -9.19 4.44 -5.87
C VAL A 8 -9.32 4.43 -7.40
N ILE A 9 -10.01 5.41 -7.98
CA ILE A 9 -10.20 5.50 -9.44
C ILE A 9 -8.85 5.70 -10.14
N ILE A 10 -8.06 6.69 -9.70
CA ILE A 10 -6.78 7.01 -10.34
C ILE A 10 -5.82 5.82 -10.25
N THR A 11 -5.72 5.18 -9.07
CA THR A 11 -4.85 4.02 -8.88
C THR A 11 -5.26 2.85 -9.77
N ASN A 12 -6.56 2.54 -9.88
CA ASN A 12 -7.02 1.48 -10.78
C ASN A 12 -6.73 1.80 -12.25
N VAL A 13 -6.92 3.04 -12.69
CA VAL A 13 -6.61 3.48 -14.06
C VAL A 13 -5.11 3.34 -14.34
N ILE A 14 -4.25 3.77 -13.42
CA ILE A 14 -2.80 3.65 -13.58
C ILE A 14 -2.36 2.18 -13.65
N ILE A 15 -2.88 1.33 -12.76
CA ILE A 15 -2.53 -0.10 -12.77
C ILE A 15 -3.02 -0.75 -14.06
N TYR A 16 -4.25 -0.47 -14.49
CA TYR A 16 -4.77 -0.97 -15.76
C TYR A 16 -3.90 -0.55 -16.94
N LEU A 17 -3.52 0.72 -17.02
CA LEU A 17 -2.63 1.22 -18.09
C LEU A 17 -1.25 0.56 -18.04
N ALA A 18 -0.71 0.32 -16.84
CA ALA A 18 0.56 -0.37 -16.68
C ALA A 18 0.48 -1.82 -17.19
N VAL A 19 -0.58 -2.55 -16.83
CA VAL A 19 -0.81 -3.94 -17.30
C VAL A 19 -1.06 -3.96 -18.81
N PHE A 20 -1.84 -3.01 -19.34
CA PHE A 20 -2.09 -2.90 -20.77
C PHE A 20 -0.81 -2.58 -21.56
N ALA A 21 0.04 -1.69 -21.04
CA ALA A 21 1.32 -1.36 -21.65
C ALA A 21 2.29 -2.56 -21.60
N GLU A 22 2.28 -3.31 -20.51
CA GLU A 22 3.09 -4.53 -20.34
C GLU A 22 2.66 -5.61 -21.34
N GLU A 23 1.36 -5.87 -21.48
CA GLU A 23 0.84 -6.85 -22.43
C GLU A 23 1.13 -6.42 -23.89
N THR A 24 0.97 -5.14 -24.23
CA THR A 24 1.23 -4.65 -25.59
C THR A 24 2.70 -4.62 -25.97
N LEU A 25 3.60 -4.40 -25.02
CA LEU A 25 5.05 -4.32 -25.29
C LEU A 25 5.77 -5.66 -25.16
N LEU A 26 5.39 -6.46 -24.17
CA LEU A 26 6.11 -7.68 -23.80
C LEU A 26 5.30 -8.96 -24.07
N GLY A 27 3.97 -8.87 -24.03
CA GLY A 27 3.07 -10.03 -24.26
C GLY A 27 3.32 -11.19 -23.30
N VAL A 28 3.85 -10.92 -22.11
CA VAL A 28 4.32 -11.95 -21.17
C VAL A 28 3.16 -12.60 -20.42
N LEU A 29 2.09 -11.87 -20.14
CA LEU A 29 0.97 -12.36 -19.33
C LEU A 29 -0.11 -13.05 -20.19
N SER A 30 -0.13 -12.82 -21.50
CA SER A 30 -1.04 -13.45 -22.47
C SER A 30 -2.52 -13.31 -22.06
N LEU A 31 -2.88 -12.10 -21.65
CA LEU A 31 -4.14 -11.76 -21.02
C LEU A 31 -5.29 -11.72 -22.03
N HIS A 32 -6.12 -12.76 -22.02
CA HIS A 32 -7.23 -12.89 -22.98
C HIS A 32 -8.56 -12.35 -22.44
N HIS A 33 -8.78 -12.36 -21.12
CA HIS A 33 -10.07 -12.00 -20.53
C HIS A 33 -9.96 -10.74 -19.68
N VAL A 34 -11.00 -9.89 -19.74
CA VAL A 34 -11.08 -8.64 -18.95
C VAL A 34 -10.96 -8.90 -17.44
N VAL A 35 -11.34 -10.10 -17.01
CA VAL A 35 -11.26 -10.55 -15.61
C VAL A 35 -9.84 -10.74 -15.16
N ASP A 36 -8.94 -11.15 -16.05
CA ASP A 36 -7.54 -11.36 -15.73
C ASP A 36 -6.87 -10.02 -15.39
N TYR A 37 -7.23 -8.95 -16.12
CA TYR A 37 -6.81 -7.58 -15.80
C TYR A 37 -7.32 -7.13 -14.43
N ALA A 38 -8.57 -7.44 -14.09
CA ALA A 38 -9.13 -7.11 -12.79
C ALA A 38 -8.44 -7.89 -11.66
N PHE A 39 -8.13 -9.17 -11.88
CA PHE A 39 -7.41 -10.00 -10.94
C PHE A 39 -5.98 -9.50 -10.70
N ILE A 40 -5.24 -9.17 -11.77
CA ILE A 40 -3.89 -8.61 -11.64
C ILE A 40 -3.92 -7.26 -10.92
N THR A 41 -4.90 -6.42 -11.24
CA THR A 41 -5.07 -5.13 -10.57
C THR A 41 -5.29 -5.31 -9.07
N LEU A 42 -6.09 -6.30 -8.67
CA LEU A 42 -6.28 -6.68 -7.29
C LEU A 42 -4.97 -7.12 -6.64
N VAL A 43 -4.24 -8.05 -7.27
CA VAL A 43 -2.96 -8.57 -6.77
C VAL A 43 -1.94 -7.45 -6.58
N ILE A 44 -1.82 -6.53 -7.53
CA ILE A 44 -0.90 -5.39 -7.43
C ILE A 44 -1.30 -4.46 -6.28
N SER A 45 -2.58 -4.11 -6.17
CA SER A 45 -3.05 -3.20 -5.11
C SER A 45 -2.85 -3.78 -3.71
N TRP A 46 -3.26 -5.02 -3.48
CA TRP A 46 -3.16 -5.67 -2.18
C TRP A 46 -1.73 -6.13 -1.87
N GLY A 47 -0.98 -6.60 -2.86
CA GLY A 47 0.43 -6.91 -2.74
C GLY A 47 1.26 -5.67 -2.36
N SER A 48 1.01 -4.53 -3.01
CA SER A 48 1.66 -3.27 -2.66
C SER A 48 1.29 -2.80 -1.26
N ALA A 49 0.01 -2.95 -0.85
CA ALA A 49 -0.42 -2.61 0.50
C ALA A 49 0.26 -3.50 1.55
N ALA A 50 0.40 -4.80 1.28
CA ALA A 50 1.08 -5.74 2.15
C ALA A 50 2.59 -5.42 2.27
N LEU A 51 3.25 -5.12 1.15
CA LEU A 51 4.67 -4.73 1.15
C LEU A 51 4.90 -3.46 1.96
N LEU A 52 4.06 -2.44 1.77
CA LEU A 52 4.14 -1.20 2.55
C LEU A 52 3.90 -1.46 4.04
N HIS A 53 2.96 -2.33 4.39
CA HIS A 53 2.73 -2.74 5.77
C HIS A 53 3.94 -3.46 6.38
N MET A 54 4.61 -4.33 5.63
CA MET A 54 5.82 -5.02 6.08
C MET A 54 7.03 -4.09 6.20
N SER A 55 7.04 -2.99 5.43
CA SER A 55 8.12 -2.00 5.46
C SER A 55 8.06 -1.06 6.68
N LEU A 56 6.92 -1.03 7.40
CA LEU A 56 6.80 -0.24 8.63
C LEU A 56 7.78 -0.78 9.68
N PRO A 57 8.69 0.06 10.20
CA PRO A 57 9.68 -0.39 11.17
C PRO A 57 8.97 -0.97 12.39
N PHE A 58 9.22 -2.26 12.66
CA PHE A 58 8.73 -2.93 13.86
C PHE A 58 9.26 -2.14 15.06
N GLN A 59 8.38 -1.42 15.77
CA GLN A 59 8.73 -0.57 16.89
C GLN A 59 9.06 -1.45 18.11
N SER A 60 10.09 -2.29 17.99
CA SER A 60 10.68 -3.05 19.07
C SER A 60 11.37 -2.04 19.99
N SER A 61 10.64 -1.62 21.02
CA SER A 61 11.13 -0.80 22.13
C SER A 61 12.24 -1.54 22.90
N LYS A 62 13.46 -1.53 22.37
CA LYS A 62 14.65 -1.92 23.14
C LYS A 62 14.97 -0.77 24.10
N LYS A 63 14.54 -0.92 25.36
CA LYS A 63 14.99 -0.11 26.50
C LYS A 63 16.48 -0.35 26.76
N GLY A 64 17.35 0.31 26.01
CA GLY A 64 18.77 0.43 26.36
C GLY A 64 18.95 1.46 27.49
N LYS A 65 19.69 1.10 28.54
CA LYS A 65 20.06 2.04 29.63
C LYS A 65 21.02 3.10 29.07
N VAL A 66 20.55 4.34 28.95
CA VAL A 66 21.36 5.50 28.54
C VAL A 66 21.94 6.17 29.78
N SER A 67 23.23 6.52 29.75
CA SER A 67 23.92 7.19 30.86
C SER A 67 23.27 8.56 31.19
N LEU A 68 23.17 8.89 32.48
CA LEU A 68 22.43 10.05 33.00
C LEU A 68 22.93 11.42 32.47
N LEU A 69 24.21 11.54 32.09
CA LEU A 69 24.84 12.81 31.72
C LEU A 69 24.51 13.31 30.29
N LYS A 70 24.01 12.44 29.41
CA LYS A 70 23.54 12.79 28.06
C LYS A 70 22.05 12.54 27.89
N ARG A 71 21.34 12.30 29.00
CA ARG A 71 19.97 11.80 28.98
C ARG A 71 19.01 12.81 28.36
N ASP A 72 19.11 14.09 28.67
CA ASP A 72 18.15 15.08 28.17
C ASP A 72 18.34 15.42 26.69
N GLU A 73 19.59 15.49 26.23
CA GLU A 73 19.93 15.73 24.83
C GLU A 73 19.56 14.53 23.95
N VAL A 74 19.85 13.31 24.42
CA VAL A 74 19.45 12.06 23.75
C VAL A 74 17.94 11.83 23.84
N MET A 75 17.27 12.24 24.92
CA MET A 75 15.82 12.12 25.06
C MET A 75 15.08 13.09 24.14
N ASN A 76 15.54 14.34 24.01
CA ASN A 76 14.95 15.31 23.07
C ASN A 76 15.21 14.91 21.62
N ALA A 77 16.44 14.50 21.28
CA ALA A 77 16.74 13.98 19.94
C ALA A 77 15.90 12.73 19.61
N LYS A 78 15.78 11.79 20.56
CA LYS A 78 14.97 10.59 20.39
C LYS A 78 13.48 10.91 20.30
N LYS A 79 12.98 11.90 21.04
CA LYS A 79 11.58 12.34 21.01
C LYS A 79 11.24 12.98 19.66
N ASN A 80 12.07 13.86 19.14
CA ASN A 80 11.87 14.48 17.83
C ASN A 80 11.90 13.43 16.71
N VAL A 81 12.80 12.46 16.78
CA VAL A 81 12.85 11.33 15.82
C VAL A 81 11.62 10.43 15.96
N LEU A 82 11.13 10.19 17.19
CA LEU A 82 9.92 9.40 17.43
C LEU A 82 8.66 10.11 16.94
N GLU A 83 8.57 11.43 17.09
CA GLU A 83 7.45 12.23 16.60
C GLU A 83 7.45 12.26 15.06
N ALA A 84 8.60 12.46 14.43
CA ALA A 84 8.75 12.37 12.97
C ALA A 84 8.40 10.97 12.44
N GLN A 85 8.89 9.90 13.08
CA GLN A 85 8.52 8.52 12.72
C GLN A 85 7.04 8.24 12.94
N LYS A 86 6.42 8.84 13.97
CA LYS A 86 5.00 8.65 14.26
C LYS A 86 4.13 9.32 13.19
N GLU A 87 4.49 10.52 12.74
CA GLU A 87 3.82 11.20 11.62
C GLU A 87 4.00 10.46 10.29
N GLU A 88 5.20 9.96 10.03
CA GLU A 88 5.49 9.16 8.83
C GLU A 88 4.75 7.80 8.85
N SER A 89 4.69 7.13 10.00
CA SER A 89 3.95 5.88 10.15
C SER A 89 2.42 6.07 10.01
N THR A 90 1.87 7.17 10.53
CA THR A 90 0.43 7.46 10.41
C THR A 90 0.03 7.83 8.98
N SER A 91 0.84 8.62 8.28
CA SER A 91 0.62 8.93 6.86
C SER A 91 0.80 7.71 5.95
N THR A 92 1.79 6.86 6.23
CA THR A 92 2.00 5.59 5.52
C THR A 92 0.83 4.63 5.76
N MET A 93 0.35 4.52 7.00
CA MET A 93 -0.81 3.68 7.33
C MET A 93 -2.09 4.16 6.64
N ALA A 94 -2.31 5.48 6.56
CA ALA A 94 -3.44 6.04 5.81
C ALA A 94 -3.35 5.69 4.31
N THR A 95 -2.14 5.63 3.75
CA THR A 95 -1.91 5.22 2.35
C THR A 95 -2.16 3.73 2.14
N ILE A 96 -1.69 2.87 3.06
CA ILE A 96 -1.95 1.42 3.05
C ILE A 96 -3.45 1.13 3.04
N ILE A 97 -4.21 1.81 3.92
CA ILE A 97 -5.67 1.64 4.00
C ILE A 97 -6.32 2.06 2.67
N LYS A 98 -5.94 3.21 2.10
CA LYS A 98 -6.48 3.66 0.81
C LYS A 98 -6.18 2.67 -0.32
N LEU A 99 -5.00 2.06 -0.31
CA LEU A 99 -4.57 1.09 -1.32
C LEU A 99 -5.30 -0.25 -1.19
N ALA A 100 -5.55 -0.70 0.05
CA ALA A 100 -6.39 -1.87 0.32
C ALA A 100 -7.83 -1.65 -0.19
N TRP A 101 -8.40 -0.48 0.08
CA TRP A 101 -9.71 -0.09 -0.46
C TRP A 101 -9.73 0.03 -1.99
N ALA A 102 -8.60 0.36 -2.62
CA ALA A 102 -8.50 0.44 -4.07
C ALA A 102 -8.64 -0.92 -4.76
N GLY A 103 -8.31 -2.02 -4.10
CA GLY A 103 -8.51 -3.37 -4.64
C GLY A 103 -9.94 -3.91 -4.51
N VAL A 104 -10.79 -3.29 -3.69
CA VAL A 104 -12.17 -3.77 -3.44
C VAL A 104 -13.04 -3.80 -4.70
N PRO A 105 -13.06 -2.77 -5.57
CA PRO A 105 -13.83 -2.82 -6.82
C PRO A 105 -13.40 -3.97 -7.72
N SER A 106 -12.08 -4.21 -7.84
CA SER A 106 -11.54 -5.31 -8.63
C SER A 106 -11.92 -6.67 -8.05
N LEU A 107 -11.92 -6.81 -6.72
CA LEU A 107 -12.40 -8.02 -6.04
C LEU A 107 -13.86 -8.31 -6.37
N ILE A 108 -14.72 -7.29 -6.22
CA ILE A 108 -16.14 -7.41 -6.50
C ILE A 108 -16.36 -7.82 -7.95
N PHE A 109 -15.66 -7.21 -8.90
CA PHE A 109 -15.75 -7.56 -10.31
C PHE A 109 -15.35 -9.02 -10.58
N VAL A 110 -14.23 -9.48 -10.03
CA VAL A 110 -13.75 -10.86 -10.18
C VAL A 110 -14.75 -11.85 -9.58
N LEU A 111 -15.28 -11.57 -8.39
CA LEU A 111 -16.27 -12.44 -7.74
C LEU A 111 -17.58 -12.49 -8.52
N ILE A 112 -18.10 -11.34 -8.95
CA ILE A 112 -19.32 -11.26 -9.78
C ILE A 112 -19.13 -12.07 -11.06
N TYR A 113 -17.99 -11.91 -11.74
CA TYR A 113 -17.72 -12.69 -12.95
C TYR A 113 -17.68 -14.19 -12.65
N HIS A 114 -16.90 -14.61 -11.64
CA HIS A 114 -16.73 -16.02 -11.30
C HIS A 114 -18.03 -16.75 -10.92
N PHE A 115 -18.98 -16.06 -10.29
CA PHE A 115 -20.24 -16.67 -9.86
C PHE A 115 -21.37 -16.55 -10.90
N LEU A 116 -21.28 -15.62 -11.85
CA LEU A 116 -22.34 -15.39 -12.84
C LEU A 116 -22.01 -15.91 -14.25
N PHE A 117 -20.73 -16.15 -14.55
CA PHE A 117 -20.24 -16.62 -15.85
C PHE A 117 -19.29 -17.80 -15.65
#